data_AF-A0A147BVL4-F1
#
_entry.id   AF-A0A147BVL4-F1
#
_cell.length_a   1.000
_cell.length_b   1.000
_cell.length_c   1.000
_cell.angle_alpha   90.00
_cell.angle_beta   90.00
_cell.angle_gamma   90.00
#
_symmetry.space_group_name_H-M   'P 1'
#
loop_
_entity.id
_entity.type
_entity.pdbx_description
1 polymer ?
#
loop_
_entity_poly.entity_id
_entity_poly.type
_entity_poly.pdbx_seq_one_letter_code
_entity_poly.pdbx_strand_id
1 'polypeptide(L)'
;GVCSRRRVALSSDDGKTFSGVPAAVQQISNLLGVEWDDKMNMHGCTPKDGHVMSRNGERTQYPTFSKCSKESWDDRTRTSIGGSPGYKLNMSSPTSERRTPYTFFNCTEPCNNITGESESIVLNVPSEVRVDSETLDICKIDCCPDYNNQFHGIKKGAPDGMPCGPLQVCLQQVCTIP
;
A
#
# COMPACT_ATOMS: atom_id res chain seq x y z
N GLY A 1 -7.72 18.88 -10.24
CA GLY A 1 -6.36 19.31 -9.83
C GLY A 1 -6.42 20.20 -8.61
N VAL A 2 -5.40 20.17 -7.76
CA VAL A 2 -5.42 20.77 -6.41
C VAL A 2 -5.74 22.27 -6.33
N CYS A 3 -5.45 23.06 -7.38
CA CYS A 3 -5.83 24.49 -7.45
C CYS A 3 -7.13 24.78 -8.22
N SER A 4 -7.79 23.78 -8.80
CA SER A 4 -9.03 23.96 -9.56
C SER A 4 -10.27 23.94 -8.66
N ARG A 5 -11.46 24.18 -9.21
CA ARG A 5 -12.75 23.94 -8.50
C ARG A 5 -13.05 22.44 -8.29
N ARG A 6 -12.37 21.54 -9.02
CA ARG A 6 -12.53 20.08 -8.94
C ARG A 6 -11.32 19.48 -8.21
N ARG A 7 -11.31 19.61 -6.88
CA ARG A 7 -10.25 19.11 -5.97
C ARG A 7 -10.62 17.75 -5.38
N VAL A 8 -11.06 16.84 -6.23
CA VAL A 8 -11.57 15.53 -5.82
C VAL A 8 -10.72 14.46 -6.48
N ALA A 9 -10.39 13.44 -5.69
CA ALA A 9 -9.75 12.21 -6.11
C ALA A 9 -10.70 11.06 -5.77
N LEU A 10 -10.88 10.11 -6.68
CA LEU A 10 -11.68 8.92 -6.45
C LEU A 10 -10.77 7.69 -6.56
N SER A 11 -10.83 6.85 -5.54
CA SER A 11 -10.10 5.58 -5.48
C SER A 11 -11.08 4.46 -5.15
N SER A 12 -10.79 3.25 -5.63
CA SER A 12 -11.53 2.05 -5.27
C SER A 12 -10.70 1.28 -4.25
N ASP A 13 -11.35 0.82 -3.19
CA ASP A 13 -10.79 -0.13 -2.23
C ASP A 13 -11.56 -1.43 -2.34
N ASP A 14 -10.86 -2.56 -2.36
CA ASP A 14 -11.51 -3.87 -2.29
C ASP A 14 -11.92 -4.23 -0.86
N GLY A 15 -11.50 -3.43 0.14
CA GLY A 15 -11.82 -3.59 1.56
C GLY A 15 -11.21 -4.84 2.19
N LYS A 16 -10.35 -5.54 1.45
CA LYS A 16 -9.82 -6.86 1.82
C LYS A 16 -8.30 -6.86 1.85
N THR A 17 -7.67 -6.08 0.97
CA THR A 17 -6.25 -6.28 0.61
C THR A 17 -5.44 -5.00 0.65
N PHE A 18 -6.01 -3.99 1.33
CA PHE A 18 -5.43 -2.66 1.48
C PHE A 18 -5.11 -2.00 0.14
N SER A 19 -5.77 -2.42 -0.96
CA SER A 19 -5.55 -1.86 -2.29
C SER A 19 -5.99 -0.40 -2.38
N GLY A 20 -6.91 0.01 -1.50
CA GLY A 20 -7.31 1.40 -1.34
C GLY A 20 -6.15 2.35 -0.98
N VAL A 21 -5.14 1.89 -0.22
CA VAL A 21 -4.01 2.75 0.19
C VAL A 21 -3.13 3.17 -0.99
N PRO A 22 -2.50 2.26 -1.75
CA PRO A 22 -1.68 2.65 -2.91
C PRO A 22 -2.53 3.36 -3.98
N ALA A 23 -3.79 2.97 -4.17
CA ALA A 23 -4.70 3.65 -5.09
C ALA A 23 -5.00 5.09 -4.64
N ALA A 24 -5.22 5.33 -3.35
CA ALA A 24 -5.40 6.68 -2.81
C ALA A 24 -4.13 7.53 -2.96
N VAL A 25 -2.95 6.96 -2.68
CA VAL A 25 -1.66 7.65 -2.87
C VAL A 25 -1.49 8.07 -4.33
N GLN A 26 -1.77 7.17 -5.28
CA GLN A 26 -1.68 7.46 -6.71
C GLN A 26 -2.64 8.59 -7.12
N GLN A 27 -3.88 8.58 -6.64
CA GLN A 27 -4.88 9.61 -6.97
C GLN A 27 -4.56 10.97 -6.34
N ILE A 28 -4.06 10.98 -5.09
CA ILE A 28 -3.56 12.20 -4.44
C ILE A 28 -2.38 12.77 -5.22
N SER A 29 -1.45 11.92 -5.66
CA SER A 29 -0.28 12.34 -6.45
C SER A 29 -0.70 12.97 -7.78
N ASN A 30 -1.64 12.34 -8.49
CA ASN A 30 -2.24 12.91 -9.70
C ASN A 30 -2.92 14.26 -9.43
N LEU A 31 -3.65 14.39 -8.31
CA LEU A 31 -4.31 15.63 -7.94
C LEU A 31 -3.32 16.77 -7.74
N LEU A 32 -2.15 16.45 -7.19
CA LEU A 32 -1.04 17.38 -6.93
C LEU A 32 -0.25 17.73 -8.21
N GLY A 33 -0.37 16.90 -9.24
CA GLY A 33 0.20 17.12 -10.58
C GLY A 33 1.46 16.29 -10.85
N VAL A 34 1.65 15.18 -10.13
CA VAL A 34 2.71 14.20 -10.42
C VAL A 34 2.36 13.45 -11.69
N GLU A 35 3.34 13.31 -12.59
CA GLU A 35 3.21 12.55 -13.81
C GLU A 35 3.28 11.02 -13.59
N TRP A 36 2.70 10.29 -14.54
CA TRP A 36 2.75 8.83 -14.59
C TRP A 36 4.11 8.33 -15.06
N ASP A 37 4.47 7.12 -14.64
CA ASP A 37 5.65 6.39 -15.11
C ASP A 37 5.38 5.75 -16.48
N ASP A 38 5.16 6.58 -17.51
CA ASP A 38 4.80 6.14 -18.87
C ASP A 38 5.96 6.28 -19.88
N LYS A 39 7.18 6.59 -19.42
CA LYS A 39 8.36 6.82 -20.28
C LYS A 39 9.01 5.51 -20.68
N MET A 40 8.49 4.87 -21.73
CA MET A 40 8.94 3.56 -22.25
C MET A 40 10.44 3.47 -22.59
N ASN A 41 11.09 4.60 -22.87
CA ASN A 41 12.52 4.68 -23.21
C ASN A 41 13.43 4.98 -22.00
N MET A 42 12.89 5.08 -20.79
CA MET A 42 13.63 5.43 -19.59
C MET A 42 13.43 4.36 -18.52
N HIS A 43 14.49 3.60 -18.24
CA HIS A 43 14.48 2.57 -17.20
C HIS A 43 14.10 3.16 -15.84
N GLY A 44 13.21 2.48 -15.12
CA GLY A 44 12.69 2.93 -13.83
C GLY A 44 11.55 3.95 -13.95
N CYS A 45 11.10 4.29 -15.15
CA CYS A 45 9.99 5.21 -15.40
C CYS A 45 8.96 4.65 -16.38
N THR A 46 8.91 3.32 -16.49
CA THR A 46 7.94 2.60 -17.30
C THR A 46 6.83 2.01 -16.42
N PRO A 47 5.67 1.65 -17.00
CA PRO A 47 4.62 1.01 -16.23
C PRO A 47 5.05 -0.36 -15.67
N LYS A 48 6.05 -1.01 -16.28
CA LYS A 48 6.53 -2.33 -15.85
C LYS A 48 7.43 -2.27 -14.63
N ASP A 49 7.98 -1.10 -14.29
CA ASP A 49 8.88 -0.94 -13.15
C ASP A 49 8.14 -1.02 -11.81
N GLY A 50 6.81 -0.85 -11.80
CA GLY A 50 5.99 -1.18 -10.64
C GLY A 50 6.04 -0.19 -9.47
N HIS A 51 6.45 1.05 -9.73
CA HIS A 51 6.40 2.15 -8.77
C HIS A 51 4.96 2.65 -8.55
N VAL A 52 4.78 3.52 -7.55
CA VAL A 52 3.46 4.06 -7.16
C VAL A 52 2.69 4.68 -8.33
N MET A 53 3.39 5.31 -9.28
CA MET A 53 2.78 5.99 -10.43
C MET A 53 2.87 5.17 -11.73
N SER A 54 3.11 3.87 -11.63
CA SER A 54 3.05 2.97 -12.79
C SER A 54 1.59 2.67 -13.19
N ARG A 55 1.24 2.88 -14.47
CA ARG A 55 -0.09 2.58 -15.02
C ARG A 55 -0.16 1.17 -15.63
N ASN A 56 0.10 0.16 -14.83
CA ASN A 56 0.09 -1.23 -15.27
C ASN A 56 -1.21 -1.97 -14.90
N GLY A 57 -2.10 -1.36 -14.10
CA GLY A 57 -3.28 -2.04 -13.56
C GLY A 57 -2.93 -3.15 -12.56
N GLU A 58 -1.64 -3.30 -12.26
CA GLU A 58 -1.08 -4.26 -11.33
C GLU A 58 -0.86 -3.57 -9.97
N ARG A 59 -0.59 -4.38 -8.95
CA ARG A 59 -0.22 -3.85 -7.64
C ARG A 59 1.08 -3.06 -7.74
N THR A 60 1.17 -1.96 -6.99
CA THR A 60 2.44 -1.28 -6.71
C THR A 60 3.42 -2.28 -6.09
N GLN A 61 4.49 -2.60 -6.82
CA GLN A 61 5.53 -3.53 -6.38
C GLN A 61 6.49 -2.82 -5.43
N TYR A 62 6.85 -1.58 -5.77
CA TYR A 62 7.71 -0.74 -4.95
C TYR A 62 6.88 0.41 -4.38
N PRO A 63 6.71 0.50 -3.05
CA PRO A 63 5.94 1.57 -2.40
C PRO A 63 6.72 2.89 -2.37
N THR A 64 7.39 3.20 -3.47
CA THR A 64 8.19 4.40 -3.68
C THR A 64 7.84 5.01 -5.03
N PHE A 65 7.93 6.34 -5.10
CA PHE A 65 7.92 7.03 -6.38
C PHE A 65 9.19 6.70 -7.17
N SER A 66 9.02 6.52 -8.48
CA SER A 66 10.12 6.46 -9.41
C SER A 66 10.95 7.74 -9.40
N LYS A 67 12.10 7.72 -10.07
CA LYS A 67 12.87 8.93 -10.32
C LYS A 67 12.06 9.98 -11.10
N CYS A 68 11.32 9.57 -12.13
CA CYS A 68 10.55 10.50 -12.97
C CYS A 68 9.38 11.14 -12.23
N SER A 69 8.68 10.38 -11.40
CA SER A 69 7.61 10.89 -10.56
C SER A 69 8.14 11.91 -9.55
N LYS A 70 9.32 11.67 -8.97
CA LYS A 70 10.00 12.62 -8.07
C LYS A 70 10.42 13.90 -8.80
N GLU A 71 11.02 13.78 -9.97
CA GLU A 71 11.41 14.94 -10.79
C GLU A 71 10.18 15.78 -11.19
N SER A 72 9.10 15.12 -11.61
CA SER A 72 7.82 15.78 -11.92
C SER A 72 7.24 16.51 -10.71
N TRP A 73 7.29 15.87 -9.53
CA TRP A 73 6.89 16.51 -8.28
C TRP A 73 7.75 17.75 -7.98
N ASP A 74 9.07 17.67 -8.11
CA ASP A 74 9.98 18.77 -7.83
C ASP A 74 9.74 19.95 -8.78
N ASP A 75 9.59 19.69 -10.08
CA ASP A 75 9.27 20.71 -11.07
C ASP A 75 7.91 21.37 -10.78
N ARG A 76 6.90 20.57 -10.43
CA ARG A 76 5.58 21.08 -10.08
C ARG A 76 5.61 21.91 -8.80
N THR A 77 6.36 21.45 -7.80
CA THR A 77 6.53 22.11 -6.51
C THR A 77 7.20 23.46 -6.69
N ARG A 78 8.32 23.51 -7.43
CA ARG A 78 9.06 24.75 -7.72
C ARG A 78 8.21 25.76 -8.48
N THR A 79 7.41 25.31 -9.44
CA THR A 79 6.57 26.19 -10.27
C THR A 79 5.27 26.63 -9.58
N SER A 80 4.75 25.86 -8.63
CA SER A 80 3.39 26.06 -8.09
C SER A 80 3.33 26.51 -6.62
N ILE A 81 4.25 26.05 -5.77
CA ILE A 81 4.20 26.33 -4.32
C ILE A 81 4.57 27.79 -4.00
N GLY A 82 5.41 28.42 -4.83
CA GLY A 82 5.74 29.85 -4.69
C GLY A 82 4.62 30.83 -5.08
N GLY A 83 3.58 30.39 -5.80
CA GLY A 83 2.64 31.31 -6.47
C GLY A 83 1.14 31.05 -6.27
N SER A 84 0.69 29.87 -5.84
CA SER A 84 -0.75 29.53 -5.83
C SER A 84 -1.30 29.17 -4.43
N PRO A 85 -2.34 29.88 -3.93
CA PRO A 85 -2.96 29.61 -2.63
C PRO A 85 -3.50 28.19 -2.45
N GLY A 86 -3.83 27.47 -3.54
CA GLY A 86 -4.36 26.11 -3.46
C GLY A 86 -3.37 25.04 -3.03
N TYR A 87 -2.07 25.36 -2.98
CA TYR A 87 -1.02 24.50 -2.42
C TYR A 87 -0.64 24.89 -0.97
N LYS A 88 -1.24 25.94 -0.38
CA LYS A 88 -1.02 26.28 1.03
C LYS A 88 -1.70 25.25 1.93
N LEU A 89 -0.92 24.29 2.40
CA LEU A 89 -1.34 23.33 3.41
C LEU A 89 -1.17 23.96 4.80
N ASN A 90 -2.17 24.74 5.25
CA ASN A 90 -2.30 25.04 6.68
C ASN A 90 -2.83 23.78 7.37
N MET A 91 -1.94 22.83 7.62
CA MET A 91 -2.29 21.54 8.19
C MET A 91 -2.10 21.59 9.70
N SER A 92 -3.13 22.01 10.44
CA SER A 92 -3.28 21.57 11.83
C SER A 92 -3.70 20.10 11.77
N SER A 93 -2.72 19.21 11.66
CA SER A 93 -3.00 17.77 11.56
C SER A 93 -3.55 17.26 12.89
N PRO A 94 -4.67 16.52 12.92
CA PRO A 94 -4.91 15.63 14.03
C PRO A 94 -3.75 14.62 14.04
N THR A 95 -3.02 14.54 15.15
CA THR A 95 -2.06 13.46 15.37
C THR A 95 -2.85 12.16 15.46
N SER A 96 -3.01 11.49 14.31
CA SER A 96 -3.35 10.08 14.29
C SER A 96 -2.27 9.35 15.07
N GLU A 97 -2.67 8.48 15.99
CA GLU A 97 -1.73 7.53 16.60
C GLU A 97 -0.98 6.81 15.48
N ARG A 98 0.35 6.66 15.65
CA ARG A 98 1.19 5.95 14.71
C ARG A 98 0.92 4.46 14.85
N ARG A 99 -0.04 3.96 14.08
CA ARG A 99 -0.41 2.54 14.01
C ARG A 99 0.01 1.97 12.66
N THR A 100 0.54 0.75 12.68
CA THR A 100 0.74 -0.04 11.45
C THR A 100 -0.60 -0.65 11.00
N PRO A 101 -0.76 -1.01 9.72
CA PRO A 101 -1.95 -1.71 9.25
C PRO A 101 -2.29 -2.95 10.09
N TYR A 102 -1.27 -3.71 10.51
CA TYR A 102 -1.47 -4.86 11.40
C TYR A 102 -2.01 -4.45 12.77
N THR A 103 -1.44 -3.45 13.44
CA THR A 103 -1.93 -3.00 14.76
C THR A 103 -3.33 -2.38 14.71
N PHE A 104 -3.80 -1.97 13.52
CA PHE A 104 -5.14 -1.43 13.35
C PHE A 104 -6.18 -2.54 13.14
N PHE A 105 -5.93 -3.52 12.26
CA PHE A 105 -6.93 -4.52 11.83
C PHE A 105 -6.67 -5.94 12.34
N ASN A 106 -5.45 -6.23 12.82
CA ASN A 106 -5.01 -7.51 13.39
C ASN A 106 -5.48 -8.77 12.62
N CYS A 107 -5.42 -8.73 11.29
CA CYS A 107 -5.90 -9.78 10.38
C CYS A 107 -7.36 -10.26 10.60
N THR A 108 -8.16 -9.63 11.47
CA THR A 108 -9.49 -10.14 11.85
C THR A 108 -10.57 -9.57 10.94
N GLU A 109 -10.68 -8.25 10.85
CA GLU A 109 -11.67 -7.60 9.99
C GLU A 109 -11.55 -7.94 8.49
N PRO A 110 -10.34 -7.99 7.88
CA PRO A 110 -10.21 -8.37 6.48
C PRO A 110 -10.72 -9.78 6.18
N CYS A 111 -10.60 -10.71 7.14
CA CYS A 111 -11.02 -12.11 6.98
C CYS A 111 -12.50 -12.35 7.31
N ASN A 112 -13.08 -11.57 8.23
CA ASN A 112 -14.48 -11.72 8.65
C ASN A 112 -15.50 -11.58 7.51
N ASN A 113 -15.21 -10.75 6.49
CA ASN A 113 -16.11 -10.56 5.34
C ASN A 113 -15.90 -11.59 4.21
N ILE A 114 -14.95 -12.51 4.35
CA ILE A 114 -14.57 -13.46 3.31
C ILE A 114 -15.15 -14.84 3.60
N THR A 115 -15.08 -15.28 4.85
CA THR A 115 -15.74 -16.50 5.30
C THR A 115 -17.08 -16.11 5.91
N GLY A 116 -18.20 -16.54 5.31
CA GLY A 116 -19.47 -16.52 6.02
C GLY A 116 -19.30 -17.13 7.42
N GLU A 117 -20.08 -16.68 8.40
CA GLU A 117 -19.98 -16.91 9.87
C GLU A 117 -19.72 -18.36 10.37
N SER A 118 -19.52 -19.35 9.51
CA SER A 118 -19.54 -20.79 9.81
C SER A 118 -18.20 -21.52 9.80
N GLU A 119 -17.08 -20.90 9.40
CA GLU A 119 -15.78 -21.58 9.46
C GLU A 119 -14.84 -20.85 10.42
N SER A 120 -14.33 -21.59 11.42
CA SER A 120 -13.34 -21.08 12.36
C SER A 120 -12.19 -20.47 11.58
N ILE A 121 -12.04 -19.15 11.64
CA ILE A 121 -11.01 -18.42 10.90
C ILE A 121 -9.66 -18.97 11.36
N VAL A 122 -9.02 -19.82 10.55
CA VAL A 122 -7.63 -20.20 10.74
C VAL A 122 -6.81 -19.01 10.28
N LEU A 123 -6.73 -17.99 11.14
CA LEU A 123 -5.84 -16.87 10.92
C LEU A 123 -4.42 -17.41 10.89
N ASN A 124 -3.63 -16.98 9.92
CA ASN A 124 -2.18 -17.10 9.98
C ASN A 124 -1.62 -16.09 11.01
N VAL A 125 -2.15 -16.09 12.23
CA VAL A 125 -1.47 -15.44 13.35
C VAL A 125 -0.37 -16.39 13.78
N PRO A 126 0.88 -15.94 13.91
CA PRO A 126 1.94 -16.79 14.45
C PRO A 126 1.51 -17.27 15.84
N SER A 127 1.08 -18.52 15.94
CA SER A 127 0.98 -19.22 17.21
C SER A 127 2.41 -19.43 17.66
N GLU A 128 2.78 -18.84 18.80
CA GLU A 128 4.08 -18.99 19.49
C GLU A 128 5.10 -19.85 18.72
N VAL A 129 5.90 -19.18 17.88
CA VAL A 129 7.16 -19.62 17.25
C VAL A 129 7.36 -21.14 17.24
N ARG A 130 6.75 -21.84 16.27
CA ARG A 130 7.17 -23.22 15.95
C ARG A 130 8.38 -23.17 15.04
N VAL A 131 9.52 -23.62 15.58
CA VAL A 131 10.88 -23.50 15.03
C VAL A 131 11.12 -24.41 13.80
N ASP A 132 10.22 -25.33 13.45
CA ASP A 132 10.55 -26.44 12.52
C ASP A 132 9.60 -26.62 11.32
N SER A 133 9.06 -25.55 10.74
CA SER A 133 8.52 -25.63 9.37
C SER A 133 9.57 -25.06 8.44
N GLU A 134 9.94 -25.79 7.38
CA GLU A 134 10.66 -25.24 6.21
C GLU A 134 10.11 -23.83 5.95
N THR A 135 10.96 -22.81 6.14
CA THR A 135 10.54 -21.46 6.53
C THR A 135 9.72 -20.79 5.45
N LEU A 136 8.42 -21.05 5.46
CA LEU A 136 7.42 -20.28 4.75
C LEU A 136 7.55 -18.86 5.30
N ASP A 137 8.03 -17.96 4.44
CA ASP A 137 8.25 -16.56 4.80
C ASP A 137 6.90 -15.95 5.21
N ILE A 138 6.68 -15.85 6.53
CA ILE A 138 5.42 -15.40 7.15
C ILE A 138 4.95 -14.09 6.50
N CYS A 139 5.89 -13.24 6.09
CA CYS A 139 5.59 -11.95 5.49
C CYS A 139 5.08 -12.03 4.05
N LYS A 140 5.20 -13.19 3.39
CA LYS A 140 4.64 -13.47 2.06
C LYS A 140 3.29 -14.17 2.13
N ILE A 141 2.81 -14.49 3.33
CA ILE A 141 1.54 -15.19 3.54
C ILE A 141 0.43 -14.17 3.82
N ASP A 142 -0.73 -14.38 3.20
CA ASP A 142 -1.95 -13.62 3.47
C ASP A 142 -2.50 -13.88 4.89
N CYS A 143 -3.12 -12.86 5.48
CA CYS A 143 -3.90 -12.99 6.71
C CYS A 143 -5.01 -14.06 6.59
N CYS A 144 -5.62 -14.21 5.40
CA CYS A 144 -6.78 -15.06 5.14
C CYS A 144 -6.44 -16.14 4.08
N PRO A 145 -5.95 -17.33 4.47
CA PRO A 145 -5.48 -18.34 3.51
C PRO A 145 -6.58 -18.89 2.58
N ASP A 146 -7.82 -19.06 3.07
CA ASP A 146 -8.94 -19.58 2.26
C ASP A 146 -9.40 -18.61 1.16
N TYR A 147 -9.08 -17.31 1.30
CA TYR A 147 -9.31 -16.30 0.27
C TYR A 147 -8.56 -16.60 -1.02
N ASN A 148 -7.31 -17.08 -0.92
CA ASN A 148 -6.48 -17.39 -2.09
C ASN A 148 -7.02 -18.58 -2.89
N ASN A 149 -7.65 -19.54 -2.20
CA ASN A 149 -8.22 -20.73 -2.82
C ASN A 149 -9.54 -20.42 -3.54
N GLN A 150 -10.38 -19.55 -2.99
CA GLN A 150 -11.68 -19.20 -3.60
C GLN A 150 -11.57 -18.22 -4.78
N PHE A 151 -10.60 -17.29 -4.75
CA PHE A 151 -10.53 -16.22 -5.75
C PHE A 151 -9.45 -16.41 -6.82
N HIS A 152 -8.79 -17.59 -6.88
CA HIS A 152 -7.77 -17.94 -7.90
C HIS A 152 -6.81 -16.77 -8.22
N GLY A 153 -6.31 -16.04 -7.21
CA GLY A 153 -5.82 -14.70 -7.54
C GLY A 153 -5.05 -13.97 -6.46
N ILE A 154 -3.73 -14.02 -6.64
CA ILE A 154 -2.71 -13.07 -6.17
C ILE A 154 -2.36 -13.24 -4.68
N LYS A 155 -1.17 -13.82 -4.43
CA LYS A 155 -0.51 -13.83 -3.11
C LYS A 155 -0.42 -12.40 -2.57
N LYS A 156 -1.08 -12.09 -1.46
CA LYS A 156 -0.98 -10.77 -0.83
C LYS A 156 -0.29 -10.97 0.51
N GLY A 157 1.03 -10.76 0.51
CA GLY A 157 1.83 -10.92 1.71
C GLY A 157 1.30 -10.10 2.90
N ALA A 158 1.75 -10.50 4.09
CA ALA A 158 1.35 -9.95 5.38
C ALA A 158 1.31 -8.41 5.40
N PRO A 159 0.35 -7.82 6.12
CA PRO A 159 0.33 -6.38 6.33
C PRO A 159 1.57 -5.93 7.13
N ASP A 160 2.00 -4.69 6.86
CA ASP A 160 3.11 -4.09 7.59
C ASP A 160 2.83 -4.05 9.10
N GLY A 161 3.84 -4.39 9.89
CA GLY A 161 3.78 -4.49 11.35
C GLY A 161 3.31 -5.84 11.89
N MET A 162 2.99 -6.82 11.04
CA MET A 162 2.68 -8.18 11.47
C MET A 162 3.93 -8.86 12.06
N PRO A 163 3.86 -9.46 13.26
CA PRO A 163 4.99 -10.18 13.84
C PRO A 163 5.44 -11.35 12.95
N CYS A 164 6.75 -11.48 12.77
CA CYS A 164 7.36 -12.57 12.00
C CYS A 164 8.54 -13.24 12.72
N GLY A 165 8.90 -12.74 13.90
CA GLY A 165 9.96 -13.28 14.74
C GLY A 165 10.13 -12.48 16.05
N PRO A 166 11.04 -12.88 16.93
CA PRO A 166 11.34 -12.12 18.15
C PRO A 166 11.82 -10.71 17.81
N LEU A 167 11.03 -9.69 18.18
CA LEU A 167 11.29 -8.26 17.87
C LEU A 167 11.32 -7.93 16.36
N GLN A 168 10.83 -8.83 15.51
CA GLN A 168 10.78 -8.63 14.06
C GLN A 168 9.35 -8.51 13.57
N VAL A 169 9.16 -7.66 12.57
CA VAL A 169 7.88 -7.43 11.92
C VAL A 169 8.02 -7.49 10.41
N CYS A 170 6.91 -7.78 9.74
CA CYS A 170 6.81 -7.67 8.30
C CYS A 170 6.82 -6.20 7.89
N LEU A 171 7.72 -5.82 7.00
CA LEU A 171 7.69 -4.56 6.26
C LEU A 171 7.89 -4.88 4.79
N GLN A 172 6.95 -4.47 3.94
CA GLN A 172 6.99 -4.75 2.50
C GLN A 172 7.20 -6.23 2.19
N GLN A 173 6.53 -7.11 2.94
CA GLN A 173 6.61 -8.57 2.81
C GLN A 173 7.99 -9.16 3.15
N VAL A 174 8.84 -8.42 3.85
CA VAL A 174 10.14 -8.88 4.36
C VAL A 174 10.12 -8.85 5.88
N CYS A 175 10.56 -9.94 6.52
CA CYS A 175 10.73 -9.98 7.96
C CYS A 175 11.99 -9.19 8.36
N THR A 176 11.82 -8.10 9.10
CA THR A 176 12.91 -7.20 9.49
C THR A 176 12.76 -6.72 10.93
N ILE A 177 13.86 -6.25 11.50
CA ILE A 177 13.84 -5.45 12.73
C ILE A 177 13.40 -4.03 12.33
N PRO A 178 12.34 -3.47 12.94
CA PRO A 178 11.79 -2.16 12.59
C PRO A 178 12.67 -0.97 13.04
#